data_AF-A0A0P7M3N8-F1
#
_entry.id   AF-A0A0P7M3N8-F1
#
_cell.length_a   1.000
_cell.length_b   1.000
_cell.length_c   1.000
_cell.angle_alpha   90.00
_cell.angle_beta   90.00
_cell.angle_gamma   90.00
#
_symmetry.space_group_name_H-M   'P 1'
#
loop_
_entity.id
_entity.type
_entity.pdbx_description
1 polymer ?
#
loop_
_entity_poly.entity_id
_entity_poly.type
_entity_poly.pdbx_seq_one_letter_code
_entity_poly.pdbx_strand_id
1 'polypeptide(L)'
;MNITTKKAFGKPLLYKGLNIYPVKMKDADEFYDAVQCLLLPKNDFQQPEIIRMSYLFFLLSISQNDGGHGILDKLISLYRLVFKTEEIQISTNEKGMVFMIVDGVTLNERDFDKIKTIISEQNLIDLDDEFIDPGTKKAIQEARAFMAKRKTRQADFEQQIIAYHCKSGLPYHEIEHLTLYQFHKGLIRMDYMVSSDAILNARYSGIIEFKNDQDLPHWLGYIEEPKKNEDVIITKSTFDQQMKKLGLEPS
;
A
#
# COMPACT_ATOMS: atom_id res chain seq x y z
N MET A 1 8.81 20.58 9.97
CA MET A 1 8.91 19.51 8.96
C MET A 1 9.96 18.52 9.46
N ASN A 2 9.60 17.29 9.79
CA ASN A 2 10.56 16.31 10.29
C ASN A 2 11.28 15.72 9.06
N ILE A 3 12.46 16.25 8.72
CA ILE A 3 13.19 15.85 7.52
C ILE A 3 13.74 14.45 7.74
N THR A 4 13.16 13.44 7.10
CA THR A 4 13.63 12.06 7.15
C THR A 4 13.97 11.57 5.75
N THR A 5 15.22 11.14 5.57
CA THR A 5 15.71 10.57 4.31
C THR A 5 15.74 9.03 4.34
N LYS A 6 15.28 8.42 5.45
CA LYS A 6 15.43 6.98 5.70
C LYS A 6 14.79 6.12 4.61
N LYS A 7 13.55 6.42 4.21
CA LYS A 7 12.82 5.67 3.17
C LYS A 7 13.49 5.81 1.80
N ALA A 8 13.89 7.03 1.44
CA ALA A 8 14.59 7.33 0.19
C ALA A 8 15.94 6.58 0.07
N PHE A 9 16.64 6.38 1.20
CA PHE A 9 17.89 5.60 1.25
C PHE A 9 17.70 4.13 1.63
N GLY A 10 16.46 3.64 1.75
CA GLY A 10 16.17 2.25 2.11
C GLY A 10 16.76 1.81 3.46
N LYS A 11 16.87 2.74 4.43
CA LYS A 11 17.42 2.45 5.75
C LYS A 11 16.38 1.76 6.65
N PRO A 12 16.81 0.80 7.50
CA PRO A 12 15.93 0.20 8.48
C PRO A 12 15.43 1.23 9.51
N LEU A 13 14.29 0.91 10.13
CA LEU A 13 13.75 1.65 11.26
C LEU A 13 13.99 0.85 12.53
N LEU A 14 14.60 1.50 13.53
CA LEU A 14 14.85 0.89 14.84
C LEU A 14 13.61 0.99 15.71
N TYR A 15 13.08 -0.15 16.17
CA TYR A 15 11.95 -0.24 17.09
C TYR A 15 12.29 -1.21 18.24
N LYS A 16 12.34 -0.70 19.47
CA LYS A 16 12.67 -1.50 20.67
C LYS A 16 13.96 -2.35 20.55
N GLY A 17 14.96 -1.84 19.85
CA GLY A 17 16.22 -2.56 19.61
C GLY A 17 16.22 -3.47 18.38
N LEU A 18 15.05 -3.70 17.76
CA LEU A 18 14.92 -4.46 16.52
C LEU A 18 15.01 -3.55 15.31
N ASN A 19 15.75 -3.97 14.28
CA ASN A 19 15.76 -3.30 12.99
C ASN A 19 14.64 -3.86 12.10
N ILE A 20 13.76 -2.98 11.63
CA ILE A 20 12.73 -3.30 10.64
C ILE A 20 13.21 -2.81 9.28
N TYR A 21 13.60 -3.75 8.44
CA TYR A 21 14.17 -3.51 7.12
C TYR A 21 13.05 -3.33 6.07
N PRO A 22 13.17 -2.32 5.19
CA PRO A 22 12.31 -2.25 4.01
C PRO A 22 12.62 -3.42 3.07
N VAL A 23 11.58 -3.93 2.42
CA VAL A 23 11.67 -5.08 1.51
C VAL A 23 12.32 -4.66 0.20
N LYS A 24 13.16 -5.56 -0.34
CA LYS A 24 13.85 -5.38 -1.62
C LYS A 24 13.03 -5.95 -2.77
N MET A 25 13.24 -5.41 -3.98
CA MET A 25 12.55 -5.87 -5.19
C MET A 25 12.74 -7.36 -5.46
N LYS A 26 13.94 -7.90 -5.19
CA LYS A 26 14.20 -9.34 -5.31
C LYS A 26 13.34 -10.23 -4.40
N ASP A 27 12.80 -9.67 -3.31
CA ASP A 27 12.00 -10.38 -2.32
C ASP A 27 10.51 -9.98 -2.45
N ALA A 28 10.12 -9.33 -3.56
CA ALA A 28 8.78 -8.77 -3.74
C ALA A 28 7.69 -9.83 -3.77
N ASP A 29 7.90 -10.95 -4.46
CA ASP A 29 6.90 -12.02 -4.57
C ASP A 29 6.61 -12.65 -3.20
N GLU A 30 7.67 -12.97 -2.44
CA GLU A 30 7.56 -13.49 -1.08
C GLU A 30 6.84 -12.50 -0.17
N PHE A 31 7.18 -11.20 -0.27
CA PHE A 31 6.51 -10.17 0.51
C PHE A 31 5.04 -10.03 0.17
N TYR A 32 4.68 -9.96 -1.12
CA TYR A 32 3.29 -9.77 -1.53
C TYR A 32 2.41 -10.96 -1.15
N ASP A 33 2.97 -12.18 -1.11
CA ASP A 33 2.27 -13.34 -0.55
C ASP A 33 2.11 -13.26 0.97
N ALA A 34 3.19 -12.92 1.69
CA ALA A 34 3.21 -12.90 3.15
C ALA A 34 2.38 -11.74 3.74
N VAL A 35 2.44 -10.55 3.14
CA VAL A 35 1.77 -9.33 3.66
C VAL A 35 0.25 -9.40 3.63
N GLN A 36 -0.33 -10.36 2.88
CA GLN A 36 -1.78 -10.59 2.85
C GLN A 36 -2.38 -10.81 4.25
N CYS A 37 -1.60 -11.36 5.19
CA CYS A 37 -2.06 -11.52 6.57
C CYS A 37 -2.38 -10.17 7.26
N LEU A 38 -1.78 -9.06 6.82
CA LEU A 38 -2.03 -7.72 7.38
C LEU A 38 -3.19 -6.97 6.69
N LEU A 39 -3.73 -7.53 5.60
CA LEU A 39 -4.79 -6.94 4.77
C LEU A 39 -6.17 -7.55 5.04
N LEU A 40 -6.27 -8.48 5.99
CA LEU A 40 -7.54 -9.09 6.35
C LEU A 40 -8.48 -8.04 6.95
N PRO A 41 -9.74 -7.94 6.46
CA PRO A 41 -10.65 -6.86 6.82
C PRO A 41 -11.35 -7.17 8.13
N LYS A 42 -10.62 -7.02 9.25
CA LYS A 42 -11.14 -7.26 10.61
C LYS A 42 -12.46 -6.54 10.89
N ASN A 43 -12.60 -5.31 10.38
CA ASN A 43 -13.77 -4.48 10.63
C ASN A 43 -15.02 -4.92 9.83
N ASP A 44 -14.87 -5.75 8.79
CA ASP A 44 -16.00 -6.23 7.98
C ASP A 44 -16.86 -7.28 8.69
N PHE A 45 -16.35 -7.92 9.75
CA PHE A 45 -17.05 -9.00 10.45
C PHE A 45 -18.27 -8.53 11.26
N GLN A 46 -18.45 -7.22 11.47
CA GLN A 46 -19.58 -6.56 12.16
C GLN A 46 -19.91 -7.08 13.58
N GLN A 47 -19.16 -8.03 14.12
CA GLN A 47 -19.29 -8.55 15.47
C GLN A 47 -18.51 -7.66 16.45
N PRO A 48 -19.15 -7.06 17.47
CA PRO A 48 -18.48 -6.16 18.42
C PRO A 48 -17.23 -6.75 19.07
N GLU A 49 -17.23 -8.05 19.33
CA GLU A 49 -16.12 -8.80 19.90
C GLU A 49 -14.92 -8.84 18.95
N ILE A 50 -15.16 -9.06 17.65
CA ILE A 50 -14.13 -9.06 16.60
C ILE A 50 -13.60 -7.66 16.35
N ILE A 51 -14.43 -6.63 16.41
CA ILE A 51 -13.98 -5.24 16.21
C ILE A 51 -13.06 -4.82 17.37
N ARG A 52 -13.37 -5.24 18.60
CA ARG A 52 -12.64 -4.83 19.83
C ARG A 52 -11.33 -5.57 20.08
N MET A 53 -11.15 -6.79 19.56
CA MET A 53 -9.89 -7.54 19.77
C MET A 53 -8.69 -6.87 19.08
N SER A 54 -7.47 -7.13 19.55
CA SER A 54 -6.27 -6.69 18.83
C SER A 54 -6.16 -7.37 17.47
N TYR A 55 -5.45 -6.75 16.52
CA TYR A 55 -5.25 -7.37 15.20
C TYR A 55 -4.46 -8.68 15.31
N LEU A 56 -3.47 -8.75 16.21
CA LEU A 56 -2.71 -9.98 16.47
C LEU A 56 -3.62 -11.11 17.00
N PHE A 57 -4.50 -10.81 17.95
CA PHE A 57 -5.45 -11.79 18.48
C PHE A 57 -6.47 -12.22 17.42
N PHE A 58 -6.89 -11.29 16.56
CA PHE A 58 -7.73 -11.60 15.41
C PHE A 58 -7.07 -12.59 14.44
N LEU A 59 -5.79 -12.39 14.09
CA LEU A 59 -5.07 -13.32 13.22
C LEU A 59 -4.98 -14.73 13.82
N LEU A 60 -4.71 -14.82 15.12
CA LEU A 60 -4.71 -16.11 15.81
C LEU A 60 -6.09 -16.76 15.80
N SER A 61 -7.13 -15.99 16.08
CA SER A 61 -8.51 -16.50 16.10
C SER A 61 -8.92 -17.07 14.74
N ILE A 62 -8.57 -16.40 13.64
CA ILE A 62 -8.85 -16.91 12.29
C ILE A 62 -7.98 -18.14 11.98
N SER A 63 -6.71 -18.13 12.37
CA SER A 63 -5.79 -19.25 12.09
C SER A 63 -6.24 -20.59 12.69
N GLN A 64 -7.04 -20.55 13.76
CA GLN A 64 -7.58 -21.75 14.43
C GLN A 64 -8.89 -22.26 13.79
N ASN A 65 -9.51 -21.51 12.88
CA ASN A 65 -10.70 -21.93 12.16
C ASN A 65 -10.32 -22.72 10.88
N ASP A 66 -11.19 -23.62 10.43
CA ASP A 66 -10.97 -24.55 9.28
C ASP A 66 -10.65 -23.86 7.92
N GLY A 67 -10.74 -22.53 7.84
CA GLY A 67 -10.37 -21.73 6.66
C GLY A 67 -9.14 -20.83 6.82
N GLY A 68 -8.47 -20.85 7.98
CA GLY A 68 -7.35 -19.96 8.32
C GLY A 68 -5.96 -20.57 8.17
N HIS A 69 -5.86 -21.76 7.58
CA HIS A 69 -4.59 -22.45 7.35
C HIS A 69 -3.60 -21.55 6.60
N GLY A 70 -2.41 -21.36 7.16
CA GLY A 70 -1.33 -20.56 6.56
C GLY A 70 -1.27 -19.08 6.94
N ILE A 71 -2.23 -18.51 7.69
CA ILE A 71 -2.16 -17.10 8.11
C ILE A 71 -0.97 -16.84 9.03
N LEU A 72 -0.73 -17.73 10.00
CA LEU A 72 0.43 -17.60 10.89
C LEU A 72 1.74 -17.85 10.14
N ASP A 73 1.76 -18.77 9.18
CA ASP A 73 2.94 -19.01 8.36
C ASP A 73 3.29 -17.79 7.52
N LYS A 74 2.28 -17.11 6.96
CA LYS A 74 2.44 -15.80 6.28
C LYS A 74 2.95 -14.73 7.24
N LEU A 75 2.42 -14.64 8.46
CA LEU A 75 2.89 -13.69 9.46
C LEU A 75 4.36 -13.94 9.85
N ILE A 76 4.72 -15.20 10.10
CA ILE A 76 6.10 -15.61 10.44
C ILE A 76 7.03 -15.31 9.27
N SER A 77 6.64 -15.65 8.04
CA SER A 77 7.43 -15.38 6.83
C SER A 77 7.64 -13.87 6.62
N LEU A 78 6.58 -13.07 6.81
CA LEU A 78 6.67 -11.62 6.78
C LEU A 78 7.67 -11.10 7.82
N TYR A 79 7.61 -11.62 9.05
CA TYR A 79 8.50 -11.21 10.13
C TYR A 79 9.95 -11.62 9.85
N ARG A 80 10.19 -12.81 9.31
CA ARG A 80 11.53 -13.24 8.85
C ARG A 80 12.09 -12.26 7.83
N LEU A 81 11.26 -11.86 6.87
CA LEU A 81 11.67 -10.96 5.81
C LEU A 81 12.04 -9.56 6.33
N VAL A 82 11.20 -8.97 7.21
CA VAL A 82 11.40 -7.59 7.67
C VAL A 82 12.37 -7.47 8.85
N PHE A 83 12.52 -8.48 9.70
CA PHE A 83 13.48 -8.48 10.81
C PHE A 83 14.81 -9.16 10.45
N LYS A 84 14.84 -9.96 9.38
CA LYS A 84 16.00 -10.76 8.96
C LYS A 84 16.50 -11.71 10.03
N THR A 85 15.56 -12.39 10.70
CA THR A 85 15.84 -13.39 11.74
C THR A 85 14.88 -14.56 11.63
N GLU A 86 15.36 -15.75 11.97
CA GLU A 86 14.57 -16.97 12.08
C GLU A 86 13.97 -17.15 13.47
N GLU A 87 14.45 -16.39 14.46
CA GLU A 87 14.07 -16.49 15.87
C GLU A 87 12.76 -15.77 16.14
N ILE A 88 11.66 -16.34 15.67
CA ILE A 88 10.30 -15.82 15.83
C ILE A 88 9.43 -16.87 16.52
N GLN A 89 8.80 -16.47 17.62
CA GLN A 89 7.90 -17.31 18.39
C GLN A 89 6.62 -16.55 18.75
N ILE A 90 5.50 -17.25 18.73
CA ILE A 90 4.22 -16.73 19.22
C ILE A 90 3.87 -17.52 20.49
N SER A 91 3.55 -16.81 21.57
CA SER A 91 3.22 -17.43 22.84
C SER A 91 2.07 -16.71 23.52
N THR A 92 1.46 -17.38 24.49
CA THR A 92 0.42 -16.84 25.35
C THR A 92 0.89 -16.90 26.79
N ASN A 93 0.61 -15.87 27.58
CA ASN A 93 0.93 -15.90 29.01
C ASN A 93 -0.19 -16.57 29.82
N GLU A 94 0.05 -16.74 31.12
CA GLU A 94 -0.93 -17.33 32.07
C GLU A 94 -2.27 -16.59 32.13
N LYS A 95 -2.32 -15.33 31.68
CA LYS A 95 -3.53 -14.50 31.63
C LYS A 95 -4.25 -14.55 30.28
N GLY A 96 -3.82 -15.40 29.36
CA GLY A 96 -4.40 -15.52 28.02
C GLY A 96 -4.00 -14.38 27.07
N MET A 97 -3.08 -13.49 27.44
CA MET A 97 -2.61 -12.43 26.55
C MET A 97 -1.54 -12.97 25.59
N VAL A 98 -1.72 -12.66 24.31
CA VAL A 98 -0.82 -13.06 23.24
C VAL A 98 0.35 -12.08 23.13
N PHE A 99 1.54 -12.62 22.89
CA PHE A 99 2.72 -11.85 22.53
C PHE A 99 3.59 -12.63 21.55
N MET A 100 4.47 -11.90 20.87
CA MET A 100 5.51 -12.48 20.02
C MET A 100 6.88 -12.22 20.61
N ILE A 101 7.80 -13.14 20.38
CA ILE A 101 9.22 -12.99 20.69
C ILE A 101 9.96 -12.98 19.37
N VAL A 102 10.72 -11.93 19.11
CA VAL A 102 11.56 -11.78 17.90
C VAL A 102 12.96 -11.46 18.36
N ASP A 103 13.94 -12.33 18.06
CA ASP A 103 15.35 -12.14 18.45
C ASP A 103 15.50 -11.80 19.95
N GLY A 104 14.78 -12.56 20.80
CA GLY A 104 14.73 -12.36 22.26
C GLY A 104 13.92 -11.14 22.74
N VAL A 105 13.37 -10.31 21.86
CA VAL A 105 12.57 -9.13 22.22
C VAL A 105 11.07 -9.47 22.24
N THR A 106 10.43 -9.25 23.38
CA THR A 106 8.98 -9.45 23.55
C THR A 106 8.18 -8.27 22.99
N LEU A 107 7.26 -8.59 22.08
CA LEU A 107 6.35 -7.67 21.39
C LEU A 107 4.91 -8.00 21.76
N ASN A 108 4.19 -7.01 22.32
CA ASN A 108 2.77 -7.14 22.65
C ASN A 108 1.87 -6.66 21.49
N GLU A 109 0.57 -6.68 21.71
CA GLU A 109 -0.43 -6.24 20.72
C GLU A 109 -0.22 -4.80 20.22
N ARG A 110 0.14 -3.86 21.11
CA ARG A 110 0.42 -2.47 20.69
C ARG A 110 1.70 -2.37 19.88
N ASP A 111 2.68 -3.22 20.17
CA ASP A 111 3.90 -3.31 19.37
C ASP A 111 3.60 -3.87 17.99
N PHE A 112 2.74 -4.88 17.91
CA PHE A 112 2.25 -5.44 16.65
C PHE A 112 1.62 -4.36 15.75
N ASP A 113 0.67 -3.57 16.28
CA ASP A 113 0.01 -2.54 15.49
C ASP A 113 1.01 -1.48 14.98
N LYS A 114 1.98 -1.10 15.80
CA LYS A 114 3.05 -0.16 15.39
C LYS A 114 3.94 -0.76 14.30
N ILE A 115 4.32 -2.03 14.43
CA ILE A 115 5.14 -2.74 13.43
C ILE A 115 4.35 -2.87 12.13
N LYS A 116 3.06 -3.22 12.19
CA LYS A 116 2.15 -3.23 11.03
C LYS A 116 2.18 -1.89 10.30
N THR A 117 2.05 -0.77 11.01
CA THR A 117 2.16 0.58 10.43
C THR A 117 3.53 0.83 9.79
N ILE A 118 4.63 0.46 10.47
CA ILE A 118 5.99 0.64 9.95
C ILE A 118 6.19 -0.16 8.64
N ILE A 119 5.78 -1.43 8.61
CA ILE A 119 5.87 -2.30 7.42
C ILE A 119 5.05 -1.69 6.27
N SER A 120 3.82 -1.25 6.55
CA SER A 120 2.95 -0.62 5.55
C SER A 120 3.60 0.63 4.96
N GLU A 121 4.08 1.52 5.82
CA GLU A 121 4.71 2.77 5.43
C GLU A 121 6.04 2.61 4.67
N GLN A 122 6.85 1.60 5.03
CA GLN A 122 8.14 1.33 4.39
C GLN A 122 8.00 0.66 3.03
N ASN A 123 6.87 -0.01 2.76
CA ASN A 123 6.66 -0.81 1.56
C ASN A 123 5.46 -0.35 0.72
N LEU A 124 4.85 0.79 1.08
CA LEU A 124 3.70 1.41 0.39
C LEU A 124 2.49 0.47 0.30
N ILE A 125 2.21 -0.24 1.39
CA ILE A 125 1.00 -1.06 1.50
C ILE A 125 -0.11 -0.22 2.11
N ASP A 126 -1.23 -0.11 1.43
CA ASP A 126 -2.43 0.53 1.97
C ASP A 126 -3.14 -0.44 2.93
N LEU A 127 -3.25 -0.05 4.20
CA LEU A 127 -4.00 -0.81 5.19
C LEU A 127 -5.47 -0.39 5.10
N ASP A 128 -6.34 -1.29 4.66
CA ASP A 128 -7.80 -1.12 4.69
C ASP A 128 -8.32 -1.24 6.13
N ASP A 129 -8.00 -0.26 6.97
CA ASP A 129 -8.47 -0.20 8.36
C ASP A 129 -9.82 0.55 8.50
N GLU A 130 -10.34 1.16 7.42
CA GLU A 130 -11.65 1.82 7.43
C GLU A 130 -12.79 0.83 7.15
N PHE A 131 -13.78 0.80 8.05
CA PHE A 131 -15.04 0.12 7.77
C PHE A 131 -15.78 0.87 6.66
N ILE A 132 -15.97 0.20 5.53
CA ILE A 132 -16.85 0.65 4.45
C ILE A 132 -18.11 -0.19 4.53
N ASP A 133 -19.28 0.45 4.58
CA ASP A 133 -20.53 -0.29 4.60
C ASP A 133 -20.64 -1.20 3.35
N PRO A 134 -21.26 -2.39 3.45
CA PRO A 134 -21.31 -3.33 2.34
C PRO A 134 -21.89 -2.76 1.03
N GLY A 135 -22.82 -1.80 1.13
CA GLY A 135 -23.41 -1.12 -0.03
C GLY A 135 -22.41 -0.22 -0.74
N THR A 136 -21.69 0.61 0.00
CA THR A 136 -20.62 1.46 -0.53
C THR A 136 -19.45 0.64 -1.05
N LYS A 137 -19.07 -0.46 -0.38
CA LYS A 137 -18.00 -1.35 -0.85
C LYS A 137 -18.34 -1.97 -2.22
N LYS A 138 -19.59 -2.40 -2.38
CA LYS A 138 -20.11 -2.92 -3.64
C LYS A 138 -20.14 -1.84 -4.73
N ALA A 139 -20.62 -0.65 -4.41
CA ALA A 139 -20.62 0.48 -5.36
C ALA A 139 -19.19 0.89 -5.79
N ILE A 140 -18.22 0.89 -4.87
CA ILE A 140 -16.81 1.16 -5.17
C ILE A 140 -16.24 0.05 -6.08
N GLN A 141 -16.52 -1.22 -5.79
CA GLN A 141 -16.06 -2.33 -6.63
C GLN A 141 -16.68 -2.30 -8.03
N GLU A 142 -17.98 -2.03 -8.14
CA GLU A 142 -18.68 -1.92 -9.41
C GLU A 142 -18.16 -0.74 -10.24
N ALA A 143 -17.93 0.42 -9.60
CA ALA A 143 -17.31 1.57 -10.24
C ALA A 143 -15.87 1.26 -10.70
N ARG A 144 -15.06 0.58 -9.88
CA ARG A 144 -13.70 0.13 -10.25
C ARG A 144 -13.74 -0.84 -11.43
N ALA A 145 -14.63 -1.84 -11.41
CA ALA A 145 -14.77 -2.82 -12.50
C ALA A 145 -15.27 -2.18 -13.80
N PHE A 146 -16.14 -1.18 -13.71
CA PHE A 146 -16.60 -0.40 -14.86
C PHE A 146 -15.48 0.48 -15.43
N MET A 147 -14.70 1.15 -14.58
CA MET A 147 -13.55 1.96 -14.99
C MET A 147 -12.44 1.10 -15.61
N ALA A 148 -12.21 -0.10 -15.09
CA ALA A 148 -11.26 -1.06 -15.65
C ALA A 148 -11.61 -1.50 -17.08
N LYS A 149 -12.89 -1.44 -17.48
CA LYS A 149 -13.32 -1.70 -18.86
C LYS A 149 -13.05 -0.53 -19.82
N ARG A 150 -12.80 0.67 -19.30
CA ARG A 150 -12.64 1.92 -20.10
C ARG A 150 -11.24 2.53 -20.07
N LYS A 151 -10.45 2.28 -19.02
CA LYS A 151 -9.05 2.73 -18.95
C LYS A 151 -8.15 1.78 -19.74
N THR A 152 -7.09 2.34 -20.32
CA THR A 152 -5.92 1.57 -20.76
C THR A 152 -5.47 0.68 -19.62
N ARG A 153 -5.28 -0.62 -19.91
CA ARG A 153 -4.83 -1.61 -18.91
C ARG A 153 -3.54 -1.08 -18.27
N GLN A 154 -3.54 -0.92 -16.95
CA GLN A 154 -2.32 -0.58 -16.23
C GLN A 154 -1.30 -1.71 -16.38
N ALA A 155 -0.03 -1.33 -16.45
CA ALA A 155 1.08 -2.28 -16.44
C ALA A 155 1.02 -3.12 -15.16
N ASP A 156 1.13 -4.44 -15.32
CA ASP A 156 1.37 -5.35 -14.19
C ASP A 156 2.77 -5.13 -13.59
N PHE A 157 3.08 -5.82 -12.50
CA PHE A 157 4.33 -5.60 -11.77
C PHE A 157 5.58 -5.90 -12.62
N GLU A 158 5.53 -6.94 -13.46
CA GLU A 158 6.61 -7.29 -14.38
C GLU A 158 6.81 -6.18 -15.43
N GLN A 159 5.73 -5.71 -16.05
CA GLN A 159 5.78 -4.59 -17.00
C GLN A 159 6.24 -3.29 -16.35
N GLN A 160 5.90 -3.06 -15.07
CA GLN A 160 6.42 -1.92 -14.30
C GLN A 160 7.94 -2.02 -14.12
N ILE A 161 8.49 -3.20 -13.83
CA ILE A 161 9.94 -3.43 -13.72
C ILE A 161 10.63 -3.12 -15.06
N ILE A 162 10.06 -3.60 -16.16
CA ILE A 162 10.55 -3.32 -17.52
C ILE A 162 10.50 -1.82 -17.82
N ALA A 163 9.38 -1.15 -17.50
CA ALA A 163 9.23 0.28 -17.72
C ALA A 163 10.25 1.10 -16.91
N TYR A 164 10.49 0.70 -15.66
CA TYR A 164 11.52 1.31 -14.80
C TYR A 164 12.91 1.14 -15.40
N HIS A 165 13.26 -0.07 -15.85
CA HIS A 165 14.51 -0.34 -16.55
C HIS A 165 14.68 0.55 -17.77
N CYS A 166 13.69 0.58 -18.67
CA CYS A 166 13.72 1.38 -19.89
C CYS A 166 13.86 2.88 -19.63
N LYS A 167 13.21 3.40 -18.59
CA LYS A 167 13.20 4.84 -18.28
C LYS A 167 14.41 5.29 -17.46
N SER A 168 14.92 4.45 -16.56
CA SER A 168 16.07 4.76 -15.70
C SER A 168 17.41 4.41 -16.32
N GLY A 169 17.46 3.40 -17.19
CA GLY A 169 18.69 2.80 -17.68
C GLY A 169 19.40 1.88 -16.68
N LEU A 170 18.84 1.66 -15.48
CA LEU A 170 19.44 0.78 -14.46
C LEU A 170 19.31 -0.69 -14.86
N PRO A 171 20.37 -1.51 -14.75
CA PRO A 171 20.28 -2.93 -15.05
C PRO A 171 19.40 -3.67 -14.02
N TYR A 172 18.79 -4.79 -14.42
CA TYR A 172 17.85 -5.54 -13.56
C TYR A 172 18.43 -5.93 -12.20
N HIS A 173 19.70 -6.35 -12.16
CA HIS A 173 20.36 -6.70 -10.90
C HIS A 173 20.50 -5.50 -9.95
N GLU A 174 20.57 -4.26 -10.43
CA GLU A 174 20.53 -3.08 -9.55
C GLU A 174 19.10 -2.78 -9.08
N ILE A 175 18.10 -2.98 -9.97
CA ILE A 175 16.68 -2.82 -9.64
C ILE A 175 16.28 -3.79 -8.52
N GLU A 176 16.75 -5.04 -8.55
CA GLU A 176 16.57 -6.04 -7.49
C GLU A 176 16.99 -5.56 -6.10
N HIS A 177 17.99 -4.66 -6.02
CA HIS A 177 18.50 -4.11 -4.77
C HIS A 177 17.79 -2.84 -4.30
N LEU A 178 16.87 -2.29 -5.10
CA LEU A 178 15.99 -1.20 -4.67
C LEU A 178 15.00 -1.73 -3.64
N THR A 179 14.58 -0.87 -2.71
CA THR A 179 13.41 -1.18 -1.88
C THR A 179 12.13 -1.00 -2.70
N LEU A 180 11.05 -1.67 -2.30
CA LEU A 180 9.72 -1.46 -2.89
C LEU A 180 9.34 0.03 -2.91
N TYR A 181 9.62 0.75 -1.83
CA TYR A 181 9.43 2.20 -1.75
C TYR A 181 10.20 2.97 -2.83
N GLN A 182 11.50 2.68 -2.99
CA GLN A 182 12.36 3.36 -3.97
C GLN A 182 11.88 3.12 -5.40
N PHE A 183 11.52 1.87 -5.71
CA PHE A 183 11.00 1.47 -7.01
C PHE A 183 9.70 2.23 -7.34
N HIS A 184 8.68 2.11 -6.49
CA HIS A 184 7.36 2.71 -6.71
C HIS A 184 7.42 4.25 -6.72
N LYS A 185 8.14 4.88 -5.79
CA LYS A 185 8.31 6.34 -5.81
C LYS A 185 9.11 6.82 -7.01
N GLY A 186 10.07 6.03 -7.47
CA GLY A 186 10.79 6.31 -8.70
C GLY A 186 9.88 6.26 -9.93
N LEU A 187 9.02 5.23 -10.05
CA LEU A 187 8.02 5.15 -11.12
C LEU A 187 7.08 6.36 -11.13
N ILE A 188 6.50 6.71 -9.98
CA ILE A 188 5.61 7.88 -9.85
C ILE A 188 6.31 9.16 -10.31
N ARG A 189 7.58 9.36 -9.91
CA ARG A 189 8.34 10.54 -10.33
C ARG A 189 8.64 10.53 -11.83
N MET A 190 8.98 9.37 -12.40
CA MET A 190 9.24 9.23 -13.83
C MET A 190 8.00 9.52 -14.68
N ASP A 191 6.82 9.04 -14.25
CA ASP A 191 5.55 9.32 -14.91
C ASP A 191 5.22 10.82 -14.86
N TYR A 192 5.43 11.44 -13.69
CA TYR A 192 5.26 12.88 -13.52
C TYR A 192 6.23 13.69 -14.40
N MET A 193 7.49 13.25 -14.56
CA MET A 193 8.44 13.89 -15.48
C MET A 193 7.95 13.85 -16.92
N VAL A 194 7.53 12.67 -17.41
CA VAL A 194 7.01 12.51 -18.77
C VAL A 194 5.78 13.37 -19.01
N SER A 195 4.85 13.38 -18.04
CA SER A 195 3.64 14.20 -18.11
C SER A 195 3.94 15.70 -18.09
N SER A 196 4.87 16.13 -17.23
CA SER A 196 5.30 17.53 -17.15
C SER A 196 5.94 17.99 -18.46
N ASP A 197 6.83 17.19 -19.03
CA ASP A 197 7.49 17.52 -20.30
C ASP A 197 6.47 17.61 -21.45
N ALA A 198 5.49 16.69 -21.52
CA ALA A 198 4.44 16.74 -22.52
C ALA A 198 3.58 18.01 -22.40
N ILE A 199 3.22 18.39 -21.16
CA ILE A 199 2.45 19.61 -20.88
C ILE A 199 3.23 20.87 -21.27
N LEU A 200 4.50 20.95 -20.89
CA LEU A 200 5.35 22.10 -21.21
C LEU A 200 5.56 22.23 -22.72
N ASN A 201 5.78 21.13 -23.43
CA ASN A 201 5.91 21.13 -24.90
C ASN A 201 4.61 21.57 -25.59
N ALA A 202 3.45 21.13 -25.10
CA ALA A 202 2.16 21.57 -25.62
C ALA A 202 1.95 23.08 -25.42
N ARG A 203 2.40 23.63 -24.28
CA ARG A 203 2.41 25.08 -24.04
C ARG A 203 3.33 25.81 -25.02
N TYR A 204 4.59 25.37 -25.16
CA TYR A 204 5.55 26.02 -26.05
C TYR A 204 5.12 25.97 -27.53
N SER A 205 4.34 24.95 -27.90
CA SER A 205 3.73 24.83 -29.23
C SER A 205 2.47 25.67 -29.42
N GLY A 206 2.01 26.40 -28.38
CA GLY A 206 0.80 27.24 -28.43
C GLY A 206 -0.51 26.46 -28.39
N ILE A 207 -0.50 25.17 -28.08
CA ILE A 207 -1.72 24.32 -28.01
C ILE A 207 -2.48 24.58 -26.70
N ILE A 208 -1.76 24.89 -25.63
CA ILE A 208 -2.32 25.12 -24.29
C ILE A 208 -1.79 26.46 -23.74
N GLU A 209 -2.69 27.30 -23.25
CA GLU A 209 -2.33 28.50 -22.49
C GLU A 209 -2.70 28.31 -21.01
N PHE A 210 -1.73 28.58 -20.12
CA PHE A 210 -1.95 28.57 -18.67
C PHE A 210 -2.38 29.96 -18.20
N LYS A 211 -3.35 30.01 -17.28
CA LYS A 211 -3.84 31.28 -16.72
C LYS A 211 -2.83 31.94 -15.78
N ASN A 212 -2.06 31.15 -15.04
CA ASN A 212 -1.00 31.61 -14.15
C ASN A 212 0.28 30.78 -14.33
N ASP A 213 1.45 31.41 -14.19
CA ASP A 213 2.74 30.71 -14.23
C ASP A 213 2.96 29.76 -13.03
N GLN A 214 2.20 29.90 -11.94
CA GLN A 214 2.24 28.95 -10.81
C GLN A 214 1.59 27.60 -11.14
N ASP A 215 0.84 27.50 -12.24
CA ASP A 215 0.21 26.26 -12.70
C ASP A 215 1.17 25.39 -13.54
N LEU A 216 2.41 25.87 -13.76
CA LEU A 216 3.40 25.15 -14.54
C LEU A 216 3.90 23.93 -13.76
N PRO A 217 3.71 22.71 -14.29
CA PRO A 217 4.24 21.52 -13.64
C PRO A 217 5.76 21.56 -13.67
N HIS A 218 6.38 21.22 -12.55
CA HIS A 218 7.83 21.18 -12.40
C HIS A 218 8.23 19.86 -11.79
N TRP A 219 9.17 19.14 -12.39
CA TRP A 219 9.47 17.76 -12.01
C TRP A 219 10.04 17.59 -10.59
N LEU A 220 10.52 18.65 -9.92
CA LEU A 220 10.87 18.65 -8.48
C LEU A 220 9.71 19.09 -7.57
N GLY A 221 8.56 19.42 -8.13
CA GLY A 221 7.35 19.80 -7.42
C GLY A 221 6.86 18.67 -6.51
N TYR A 222 6.11 19.07 -5.49
CA TYR A 222 5.40 18.13 -4.64
C TYR A 222 4.40 17.34 -5.48
N ILE A 223 4.42 16.01 -5.33
CA ILE A 223 3.41 15.14 -5.95
C ILE A 223 2.39 14.86 -4.85
N GLU A 224 1.17 15.34 -5.03
CA GLU A 224 0.05 14.97 -4.19
C GLU A 224 -0.23 13.48 -4.37
N GLU A 225 -0.23 12.74 -3.27
CA GLU A 225 -0.71 11.37 -3.29
C GLU A 225 -2.25 11.41 -3.37
N PRO A 226 -2.86 10.73 -4.35
CA PRO A 226 -4.31 10.71 -4.47
C PRO A 226 -4.90 10.19 -3.17
N LYS A 227 -5.93 10.87 -2.65
CA LYS A 227 -6.62 10.39 -1.45
C LYS A 227 -7.28 9.06 -1.77
N LYS A 228 -7.38 8.22 -0.74
CA LYS A 228 -8.02 6.90 -0.84
C LYS A 228 -9.43 7.05 -1.43
N ASN A 229 -9.70 6.31 -2.50
CA ASN A 229 -10.97 6.34 -3.27
C ASN A 229 -11.31 7.68 -3.96
N GLU A 230 -10.42 8.66 -4.03
CA GLU A 230 -10.69 9.96 -4.67
C GLU A 230 -11.09 9.82 -6.14
N ASP A 231 -10.37 8.98 -6.89
CA ASP A 231 -10.70 8.64 -8.29
C ASP A 231 -12.12 8.08 -8.43
N VAL A 232 -12.61 7.34 -7.42
CA VAL A 232 -13.94 6.73 -7.41
C VAL A 232 -14.99 7.76 -6.98
N ILE A 233 -14.69 8.64 -6.02
CA ILE A 233 -15.58 9.67 -5.49
C ILE A 233 -15.82 10.79 -6.53
N ILE A 234 -14.76 11.26 -7.19
CA ILE A 234 -14.85 12.23 -8.28
C ILE A 234 -15.66 11.64 -9.44
N THR A 235 -15.49 10.34 -9.71
CA THR A 235 -16.27 9.66 -10.75
C THR A 235 -17.72 9.44 -10.32
N LYS A 236 -18.03 9.11 -9.07
CA LYS A 236 -19.42 8.97 -8.58
C LYS A 236 -20.17 10.29 -8.68
N SER A 237 -19.55 11.41 -8.31
CA SER A 237 -20.20 12.73 -8.45
C SER A 237 -20.41 13.14 -9.92
N THR A 238 -19.45 12.85 -10.81
CA THR A 238 -19.64 13.05 -12.25
C THR A 238 -20.62 12.05 -12.86
N PHE A 239 -20.71 10.83 -12.32
CA PHE A 239 -21.67 9.79 -12.68
C PHE A 239 -23.09 10.17 -12.25
N ASP A 240 -23.29 10.62 -11.01
CA ASP A 240 -24.58 11.12 -10.50
C ASP A 240 -25.04 12.33 -11.31
N GLN A 241 -24.11 13.20 -11.72
CA GLN A 241 -24.39 14.30 -12.65
C GLN A 241 -24.77 13.82 -14.06
N GLN A 242 -24.15 12.76 -14.58
CA GLN A 242 -24.49 12.16 -15.88
C GLN A 242 -25.82 11.38 -15.82
N MET A 243 -26.10 10.67 -14.74
CA MET A 243 -27.37 9.96 -14.49
C MET A 243 -28.53 10.95 -14.35
N LYS A 244 -28.31 12.08 -13.64
CA LYS A 244 -29.26 13.21 -13.63
C LYS A 244 -29.49 13.81 -15.02
N LYS A 245 -28.44 13.96 -15.83
CA LYS A 245 -28.59 14.42 -17.23
C LYS A 245 -29.34 13.44 -18.13
N LEU A 246 -29.36 12.15 -17.78
CA LEU A 246 -30.05 11.09 -18.51
C LEU A 246 -31.44 10.76 -17.93
N GLY A 247 -31.91 11.48 -16.91
CA GLY A 247 -33.26 11.33 -16.34
C GLY A 247 -33.48 10.04 -15.54
N LEU A 248 -32.41 9.36 -15.14
CA LEU A 248 -32.45 8.16 -14.31
C LEU A 248 -31.94 8.53 -12.93
N GLU A 249 -32.84 8.68 -11.95
CA GLU A 249 -32.41 8.92 -10.57
C GLU A 249 -31.78 7.65 -9.98
N PRO A 250 -30.65 7.76 -9.25
CA PRO A 250 -30.11 6.64 -8.51
C PRO A 250 -31.04 6.31 -7.33
N SER A 251 -31.37 5.02 -7.18
CA SER A 251 -32.04 4.47 -5.99
C SER A 251 -31.11 4.47 -4.79
#